data_AF-A0A4U6K9P2-F1
#
_entry.id   AF-A0A4U6K9P2-F1
#
_cell.length_a   1.000
_cell.length_b   1.000
_cell.length_c   1.000
_cell.angle_alpha   90.00
_cell.angle_beta   90.00
_cell.angle_gamma   90.00
#
_symmetry.space_group_name_H-M   'P 1'
#
loop_
_entity.id
_entity.type
_entity.pdbx_description
1 polymer ?
#
loop_
_entity_poly.entity_id
_entity_poly.type
_entity_poly.pdbx_seq_one_letter_code
_entity_poly.pdbx_strand_id
1 'polypeptide(L)' 'MLIISGLPKATYYYWVNCFGRPNKDEEIEKVLIKLRKLHPNAGYRPMVELLKREG' A
#
# COMPACT_ATOMS: atom_id res chain seq x y z
N MET A 1 -1.65 -17.98 -24.33
CA MET A 1 -0.52 -17.07 -24.01
C MET A 1 -0.94 -15.68 -24.47
N LEU A 2 -0.78 -14.63 -23.67
CA LEU A 2 -1.00 -13.27 -24.18
C LEU A 2 0.25 -12.88 -24.97
N ILE A 3 0.10 -12.82 -26.30
CA ILE A 3 1.21 -12.70 -27.25
C ILE A 3 1.97 -11.37 -27.07
N ILE A 4 1.30 -10.35 -26.54
CA ILE A 4 1.84 -8.99 -26.37
C ILE A 4 2.81 -8.88 -25.18
N SER A 5 2.65 -9.71 -24.14
CA SER A 5 3.42 -9.60 -22.89
C SER A 5 4.25 -10.85 -22.54
N GLY A 6 4.14 -11.93 -23.33
CA GLY A 6 4.81 -13.20 -23.04
C GLY A 6 4.27 -13.94 -21.81
N LEU A 7 3.25 -13.39 -21.13
CA LEU A 7 2.72 -13.95 -19.89
C LEU A 7 1.71 -15.08 -20.16
N PRO A 8 1.70 -16.13 -19.32
CA PRO A 8 0.62 -17.11 -19.30
C PRO A 8 -0.72 -16.43 -19.04
N LYS A 9 -1.77 -16.88 -19.75
CA LYS A 9 -3.12 -16.31 -19.67
C LYS A 9 -3.62 -16.30 -18.21
N ALA A 10 -3.41 -17.41 -17.49
CA ALA A 10 -3.79 -17.54 -16.09
C ALA A 10 -3.13 -16.50 -15.17
N THR A 11 -1.82 -16.26 -15.36
CA THR A 11 -1.07 -15.26 -14.59
C THR A 11 -1.67 -13.87 -14.80
N TYR A 12 -1.93 -13.49 -16.05
CA TYR A 12 -2.53 -12.19 -16.34
C TYR A 12 -3.90 -12.01 -15.68
N TYR A 13 -4.83 -12.96 -15.84
CA TYR A 13 -6.16 -12.83 -15.23
C TYR A 13 -6.13 -12.86 -13.71
N TYR A 14 -5.18 -13.57 -13.10
CA TYR A 14 -4.97 -13.51 -11.65
C TYR A 14 -4.64 -12.08 -11.18
N TRP A 15 -3.70 -11.40 -11.85
CA TRP A 15 -3.35 -10.00 -11.55
C TRP A 15 -4.49 -9.03 -11.84
N VAL A 16 -5.20 -9.20 -12.96
CA VAL A 16 -6.38 -8.39 -13.29
C VAL A 16 -7.44 -8.48 -12.19
N ASN A 17 -7.65 -9.67 -11.63
CA ASN A 17 -8.60 -9.90 -10.54
C ASN A 17 -8.12 -9.33 -9.19
N CYS A 18 -6.87 -8.88 -9.09
CA CYS A 18 -6.34 -8.18 -7.92
C CYS A 18 -6.56 -6.66 -8.00
N PHE A 19 -6.74 -6.07 -9.19
CA PHE A 19 -6.88 -4.62 -9.35
C PHE A 19 -8.18 -4.05 -8.75
N GLY A 20 -9.24 -4.85 -8.65
CA GLY A 20 -10.51 -4.43 -8.04
C GLY A 20 -10.59 -4.58 -6.53
N ARG A 21 -9.51 -5.04 -5.87
CA ARG A 21 -9.52 -5.25 -4.41
C ARG A 21 -9.43 -3.90 -3.69
N PRO A 22 -10.26 -3.64 -2.67
CA PRO A 22 -10.13 -2.42 -1.88
C PRO A 22 -8.75 -2.40 -1.20
N ASN A 23 -8.13 -1.23 -1.15
CA ASN A 23 -6.84 -1.06 -0.47
C ASN A 23 -7.06 -1.22 1.04
N LYS A 24 -6.56 -2.33 1.60
CA LYS A 24 -6.69 -2.64 3.03
C LYS A 24 -5.95 -1.61 3.91
N ASP A 25 -4.92 -0.98 3.36
CA ASP A 25 -4.01 -0.10 4.09
C ASP A 25 -4.37 1.38 3.92
N GLU A 26 -5.48 1.70 3.25
CA GLU A 26 -5.88 3.08 2.96
C GLU A 26 -6.09 3.91 4.23
N GLU A 27 -6.67 3.31 5.28
CA GLU A 27 -6.84 3.96 6.58
C GLU A 27 -5.50 4.22 7.27
N ILE A 28 -4.58 3.26 7.20
CA ILE A 28 -3.23 3.38 7.77
C ILE A 28 -2.44 4.48 7.05
N GLU A 29 -2.56 4.56 5.72
CA GLU A 29 -1.93 5.59 4.90
C GLU A 29 -2.41 6.99 5.28
N LYS A 30 -3.72 7.17 5.49
CA LYS A 30 -4.30 8.45 5.95
C LYS A 30 -3.73 8.88 7.31
N VAL A 31 -3.59 7.94 8.25
CA VAL A 31 -2.98 8.21 9.57
C VAL A 31 -1.50 8.57 9.41
N LEU A 32 -0.77 7.84 8.58
CA LEU A 32 0.66 8.09 8.33
C LEU A 32 0.90 9.48 7.73
N ILE A 33 0.06 9.90 6.77
CA ILE A 33 0.13 11.23 6.16
C ILE A 33 -0.13 12.33 7.20
N LYS A 34 -1.10 12.14 8.10
CA LYS A 34 -1.37 13.08 9.20
C LYS A 34 -0.17 13.18 10.15
N LEU A 35 0.38 12.04 10.58
CA LEU A 35 1.58 12.00 11.41
C LEU A 35 2.77 12.68 10.71
N ARG A 36 2.90 12.56 9.38
CA ARG A 36 4.03 13.16 8.64
C ARG A 36 3.95 14.67 8.59
N LYS A 37 2.74 15.21 8.51
CA LYS A 37 2.49 16.64 8.63
C LYS A 37 2.78 17.15 10.04
N LEU A 38 2.46 16.36 11.07
CA LEU A 38 2.74 16.72 12.46
C LEU A 38 4.24 16.64 12.80
N HIS A 39 4.93 15.66 12.25
CA HIS A 39 6.35 15.38 12.48
C HIS A 39 7.16 15.30 11.16
N PRO A 40 7.42 16.44 10.50
CA PRO A 40 8.11 16.48 9.20
C PRO A 40 9.56 15.96 9.26
N ASN A 41 10.20 16.01 10.43
CA ASN A 41 11.58 15.58 10.64
C ASN A 41 11.69 14.16 11.23
N ALA A 42 10.56 13.49 11.53
CA ALA A 42 10.61 12.14 12.05
C ALA A 42 11.07 11.15 10.95
N GLY A 43 12.09 10.35 11.26
CA GLY A 43 12.48 9.22 10.40
C GLY A 43 11.51 8.05 10.49
N TYR A 44 11.79 6.98 9.74
CA TYR A 44 10.95 5.78 9.69
C TYR A 44 10.66 5.18 11.08
N ARG A 45 11.69 5.00 11.92
CA ARG A 45 11.57 4.31 13.21
C ARG A 45 10.66 5.04 14.21
N PRO A 46 10.80 6.36 14.46
CA PRO A 46 9.84 7.10 15.29
C PRO A 46 8.44 7.15 14.66
N MET A 47 8.32 7.14 13.33
CA MET A 47 7.02 7.08 12.65
C MET A 47 6.24 5.80 12.98
N VAL A 48 6.93 4.66 12.98
CA VAL A 48 6.35 3.36 13.34
C VAL A 48 5.89 3.34 14.80
N GLU A 49 6.68 3.91 15.70
CA GLU A 49 6.29 3.99 17.13
C GLU A 49 5.11 4.95 17.36
N LEU A 50 5.03 6.04 16.60
CA LEU A 50 3.87 6.94 16.62
C LEU A 50 2.62 6.27 16.05
N LEU A 51 2.76 5.51 14.97
CA LEU A 51 1.65 4.75 14.37
C LEU A 51 1.10 3.71 15.35
N LYS A 52 1.98 2.97 16.06
CA LYS A 52 1.58 2.01 17.12
C LYS A 52 0.92 2.68 18.33
N ARG A 53 1.15 3.97 18.57
CA ARG A 53 0.50 4.73 19.66
C ARG A 53 -0.89 5.21 19.27
N GLU A 54 -1.12 5.47 17.98
CA GLU A 54 -2.41 5.87 17.42
C GLU A 54 -3.35 4.67 17.20
N GLY A 55 -2.84 3.43 17.16
CA GLY A 55 -3.64 2.20 17.01
C GLY A 55 -2.86 0.90 17.17
#